data_AF-A0A093Y2P5-F1
#
_entry.id   AF-A0A093Y2P5-F1
#
_cell.length_a   1.000
_cell.length_b   1.000
_cell.length_c   1.000
_cell.angle_alpha   90.00
_cell.angle_beta   90.00
_cell.angle_gamma   90.00
#
_symmetry.space_group_name_H-M   'P 1'
#
loop_
_entity.id
_entity.type
_entity.pdbx_description
1 polymer ?
#
loop_
_entity_poly.entity_id
_entity_poly.type
_entity_poly.pdbx_seq_one_letter_code
_entity_poly.pdbx_strand_id
1 'polypeptide(L)'
;MRFTLSTVALILSGTAFALPASENLDARDTVQTVHLTFHGGPASFDMAFPADGTVYPTNHDFAISIIDAPDYLALSDCTFHTDGEQTLVGGLSADGVQQVIIGPPQPITGVSCYGTCVGTYGKCYDSNNQFIGPCCNGYCAATLCRPWINPSA
;
A
#
# COMPACT_ATOMS: atom_id res chain seq x y z
N MET A 1 40.38 -73.47 -21.31
CA MET A 1 41.11 -72.48 -20.47
C MET A 1 41.04 -71.15 -21.21
N ARG A 2 40.78 -69.96 -20.67
CA ARG A 2 40.40 -69.40 -19.35
C ARG A 2 40.27 -67.88 -19.62
N PHE A 3 39.16 -67.24 -19.17
CA PHE A 3 38.92 -65.80 -18.87
C PHE A 3 39.16 -64.75 -20.00
N THR A 4 38.40 -63.66 -20.15
CA THR A 4 37.82 -62.71 -19.18
C THR A 4 36.60 -61.97 -19.77
N LEU A 5 35.59 -61.68 -18.95
CA LEU A 5 34.53 -60.70 -19.25
C LEU A 5 35.02 -59.29 -18.89
N SER A 6 34.84 -58.31 -19.81
CA SER A 6 34.98 -56.89 -19.50
C SER A 6 33.60 -56.22 -19.45
N THR A 7 33.22 -55.78 -18.25
CA THR A 7 32.04 -54.97 -17.96
C THR A 7 32.23 -53.54 -18.49
N VAL A 8 31.37 -53.09 -19.41
CA VAL A 8 31.28 -51.68 -19.81
C VAL A 8 30.29 -50.98 -18.89
N ALA A 9 30.77 -50.01 -18.12
CA ALA A 9 29.97 -49.17 -17.23
C ALA A 9 29.22 -48.10 -18.04
N LEU A 10 27.90 -48.04 -17.86
CA LEU A 10 27.00 -47.04 -18.46
C LEU A 10 26.90 -45.85 -17.49
N ILE A 11 27.48 -44.71 -17.86
CA ILE A 11 27.37 -43.46 -17.10
C ILE A 11 26.14 -42.71 -17.64
N LEU A 12 25.03 -42.73 -16.91
CA LEU A 12 23.88 -41.87 -17.18
C LEU A 12 24.15 -40.48 -16.60
N SER A 13 24.47 -39.52 -17.46
CA SER A 13 24.54 -38.11 -17.10
C SER A 13 23.13 -37.54 -17.00
N GLY A 14 22.60 -37.42 -15.79
CA GLY A 14 21.33 -36.74 -15.52
C GLY A 14 21.47 -35.23 -15.63
N THR A 15 20.91 -34.61 -16.67
CA THR A 15 20.72 -33.17 -16.75
C THR A 15 19.57 -32.77 -15.84
N ALA A 16 19.88 -32.24 -14.66
CA ALA A 16 18.89 -31.62 -13.79
C ALA A 16 18.47 -30.27 -14.41
N PHE A 17 17.22 -30.20 -14.90
CA PHE A 17 16.59 -28.92 -15.21
C PHE A 17 16.35 -28.19 -13.88
N ALA A 18 17.17 -27.18 -13.60
CA ALA A 18 16.90 -26.25 -12.52
C ALA A 18 15.64 -25.45 -12.88
N LEU A 19 14.51 -25.81 -12.26
CA LEU A 19 13.33 -24.95 -12.23
C LEU A 19 13.72 -23.66 -11.51
N PRO A 20 13.38 -22.47 -12.02
CA PRO A 20 13.55 -21.25 -11.23
C PRO A 20 12.73 -21.43 -9.95
N ALA A 21 13.41 -21.31 -8.81
CA ALA A 21 12.74 -21.26 -7.52
C ALA A 21 11.68 -20.17 -7.60
N SER A 22 10.44 -20.47 -7.21
CA SER A 22 9.45 -19.44 -6.98
C SER A 22 10.06 -18.46 -5.99
N GLU A 23 10.44 -17.27 -6.45
CA GLU A 23 10.77 -16.18 -5.55
C GLU A 23 9.59 -16.11 -4.60
N ASN A 24 9.91 -16.23 -3.31
CA ASN A 24 8.95 -16.04 -2.23
C ASN A 24 8.18 -14.78 -2.60
N LEU A 25 6.87 -14.90 -2.83
CA LEU A 25 5.97 -13.76 -2.93
C LEU A 25 6.10 -13.07 -1.58
N ASP A 26 7.06 -12.14 -1.50
CA ASP A 26 7.38 -11.33 -0.34
C ASP A 26 6.03 -10.87 0.22
N ALA A 27 5.78 -11.25 1.47
CA ALA A 27 4.47 -11.21 2.08
C ALA A 27 3.78 -9.89 1.73
N ARG A 28 2.67 -9.97 0.98
CA ARG A 28 1.66 -8.89 0.94
C ARG A 28 1.03 -8.87 2.32
N ASP A 29 1.81 -8.40 3.28
CA ASP A 29 1.53 -8.57 4.68
C ASP A 29 0.51 -7.50 5.03
N THR A 30 -0.74 -7.94 5.10
CA THR A 30 -1.89 -7.23 5.65
C THR A 30 -2.33 -5.95 4.91
N VAL A 31 -3.65 -5.77 4.87
CA VAL A 31 -4.24 -4.50 4.48
C VAL A 31 -3.79 -3.44 5.50
N GLN A 32 -3.24 -2.32 5.04
CA GLN A 32 -2.79 -1.25 5.94
C GLN A 32 -3.98 -0.60 6.66
N THR A 33 -3.79 -0.24 7.93
CA THR A 33 -4.75 0.59 8.67
C THR A 33 -4.52 2.05 8.28
N VAL A 34 -5.57 2.71 7.79
CA VAL A 34 -5.59 4.13 7.46
C VAL A 34 -5.96 4.92 8.70
N HIS A 35 -5.26 6.02 8.98
CA HIS A 35 -5.65 7.00 9.98
C HIS A 35 -6.06 8.30 9.29
N LEU A 36 -7.28 8.76 9.52
CA LEU A 36 -7.81 10.00 8.95
C LEU A 36 -8.36 10.90 10.06
N THR A 37 -8.09 12.19 9.99
CA THR A 37 -8.72 13.21 10.84
C THR A 37 -9.56 14.14 9.98
N PHE A 38 -10.86 14.22 10.27
CA PHE A 38 -11.82 15.01 9.52
C PHE A 38 -12.07 16.33 10.22
N HIS A 39 -12.02 17.44 9.50
CA HIS A 39 -12.20 18.79 10.02
C HIS A 39 -13.36 19.51 9.36
N GLY A 40 -14.26 20.06 10.17
CA GLY A 40 -15.43 20.81 9.72
C GLY A 40 -15.78 21.94 10.67
N GLY A 41 -15.59 23.18 10.22
CA GLY A 41 -15.78 24.36 11.07
C GLY A 41 -14.92 24.28 12.34
N PRO A 42 -15.51 24.37 13.55
CA PRO A 42 -14.77 24.23 14.81
C PRO A 42 -14.64 22.78 15.32
N ALA A 43 -15.18 21.79 14.59
CA ALA A 43 -15.25 20.40 15.03
C ALA A 43 -14.31 19.49 14.22
N SER A 44 -13.83 18.42 14.86
CA SER A 44 -13.05 17.37 14.22
C SER A 44 -13.31 16.00 14.85
N PHE A 45 -13.03 14.93 14.10
CA PHE A 45 -13.00 13.56 14.60
C PHE A 45 -11.97 12.71 13.85
N ASP A 46 -11.53 11.63 14.49
CA ASP A 46 -10.57 10.68 13.93
C ASP A 46 -11.24 9.36 13.54
N MET A 47 -10.73 8.73 12.50
CA MET A 47 -11.08 7.35 12.12
C MET A 47 -9.82 6.52 11.87
N ALA A 48 -9.87 5.26 12.29
CA ALA A 48 -8.87 4.26 11.97
C ALA A 48 -9.54 2.98 11.46
N PHE A 49 -9.23 2.55 10.25
CA PHE A 49 -9.85 1.38 9.62
C PHE A 49 -8.94 0.75 8.56
N PRO A 50 -9.08 -0.54 8.23
CA PRO A 50 -8.26 -1.17 7.21
C PRO A 50 -8.64 -0.69 5.80
N ALA A 51 -7.64 -0.46 4.95
CA ALA A 51 -7.76 -0.11 3.52
C ALA A 51 -8.19 -1.30 2.63
N ASP A 52 -9.25 -2.00 3.03
CA ASP A 52 -9.71 -3.27 2.43
C ASP A 52 -10.75 -3.08 1.32
N GLY A 53 -11.10 -1.82 1.04
CA GLY A 53 -12.15 -1.44 0.10
C GLY A 53 -13.56 -1.41 0.70
N THR A 54 -13.73 -1.82 1.96
CA THR A 54 -15.02 -1.73 2.65
C THR A 54 -15.36 -0.28 2.93
N VAL A 55 -16.65 0.07 2.87
CA VAL A 55 -17.14 1.39 3.24
C VAL A 55 -17.33 1.44 4.75
N TYR A 56 -16.59 2.33 5.41
CA TYR A 56 -16.71 2.62 6.83
C TYR A 56 -17.56 3.88 7.02
N PRO A 57 -18.73 3.79 7.68
CA PRO A 57 -19.59 4.94 7.92
C PRO A 57 -18.93 5.90 8.92
N THR A 58 -19.00 7.19 8.65
CA THR A 58 -18.48 8.24 9.55
C THR A 58 -19.44 8.48 10.71
N ASN A 59 -20.76 8.40 10.47
CA ASN A 59 -21.83 8.73 11.42
C ASN A 59 -21.74 10.17 11.97
N HIS A 60 -21.33 11.12 11.13
CA HIS A 60 -21.24 12.54 11.48
C HIS A 60 -21.92 13.43 10.43
N ASP A 61 -22.77 14.35 10.89
CA ASP A 61 -23.63 15.17 10.01
C ASP A 61 -23.06 16.57 9.73
N PHE A 62 -21.88 16.90 10.23
CA PHE A 62 -21.29 18.23 10.03
C PHE A 62 -20.44 18.28 8.76
N ALA A 63 -20.40 19.47 8.14
CA ALA A 63 -19.73 19.67 6.86
C ALA A 63 -18.21 19.62 6.99
N ILE A 64 -17.57 18.66 6.32
CA ILE A 64 -16.11 18.49 6.30
C ILE A 64 -15.53 19.31 5.16
N SER A 65 -14.44 20.02 5.45
CA SER A 65 -13.68 20.80 4.46
C SER A 65 -12.25 20.30 4.27
N ILE A 66 -11.66 19.69 5.29
CA ILE A 66 -10.26 19.23 5.28
C ILE A 66 -10.21 17.85 5.94
N ILE A 67 -9.39 16.96 5.39
CA ILE A 67 -9.09 15.65 5.94
C ILE A 67 -7.57 15.50 6.00
N ASP A 68 -7.03 15.28 7.19
CA ASP A 68 -5.62 14.94 7.34
C ASP A 68 -5.43 13.44 7.15
N ALA A 69 -4.40 13.07 6.41
CA ALA A 69 -4.01 11.70 6.13
C ALA A 69 -2.50 11.54 6.38
N PRO A 70 -2.04 11.42 7.64
CA PRO A 70 -0.62 11.44 7.98
C PRO A 70 0.19 10.26 7.46
N ASP A 71 -0.47 9.13 7.18
CA ASP A 71 0.20 7.87 6.85
C ASP A 71 -0.34 7.18 5.61
N TYR A 72 -1.17 7.87 4.81
CA TYR A 72 -1.87 7.28 3.68
C TYR A 72 -2.11 8.27 2.54
N LEU A 73 -1.98 7.82 1.30
CA LEU A 73 -2.21 8.65 0.11
C LEU A 73 -3.71 8.78 -0.18
N ALA A 74 -4.45 9.40 0.74
CA ALA A 74 -5.92 9.40 0.76
C ALA A 74 -6.56 10.02 -0.48
N LEU A 75 -5.89 10.97 -1.15
CA LEU A 75 -6.42 11.62 -2.34
C LEU A 75 -6.63 10.63 -3.51
N SER A 76 -5.71 9.68 -3.70
CA SER A 76 -5.79 8.71 -4.80
C SER A 76 -6.38 7.38 -4.37
N ASP A 77 -6.19 7.02 -3.10
CA ASP A 77 -6.42 5.65 -2.63
C ASP A 77 -7.68 5.53 -1.76
N CYS A 78 -8.36 6.65 -1.45
CA CYS A 78 -9.65 6.67 -0.77
C CYS A 78 -10.76 7.26 -1.65
N THR A 79 -11.97 6.75 -1.45
CA THR A 79 -13.22 7.33 -1.93
C THR A 79 -13.99 7.85 -0.71
N PHE A 80 -14.26 9.14 -0.71
CA PHE A 80 -15.11 9.80 0.27
C PHE A 80 -16.54 9.81 -0.26
N HIS A 81 -17.49 9.20 0.45
CA HIS A 81 -18.88 9.14 0.04
C HIS A 81 -19.63 10.33 0.63
N THR A 82 -20.30 11.08 -0.23
CA THR A 82 -21.08 12.27 0.11
C THR A 82 -22.40 12.24 -0.67
N ASP A 83 -23.42 12.94 -0.18
CA ASP A 83 -24.73 13.00 -0.87
C ASP A 83 -24.72 13.97 -2.06
N GLY A 84 -23.77 14.92 -2.07
CA GLY A 84 -23.63 15.95 -3.09
C GLY A 84 -22.47 15.71 -4.05
N GLU A 85 -22.36 16.57 -5.04
CA GLU A 85 -21.14 16.63 -5.85
C GLU A 85 -20.00 17.23 -5.01
N GLN A 86 -18.80 16.67 -5.18
CA GLN A 86 -17.61 17.12 -4.48
C GLN A 86 -16.43 17.20 -5.44
N THR A 87 -15.51 18.11 -5.13
CA THR A 87 -14.17 18.16 -5.71
C THR A 87 -13.16 17.93 -4.60
N LEU A 88 -12.20 17.04 -4.87
CA LEU A 88 -11.09 16.73 -3.97
C LEU A 88 -9.82 17.38 -4.51
N VAL A 89 -9.07 18.05 -3.63
CA VAL A 89 -7.77 18.63 -3.95
C VAL A 89 -6.76 18.22 -2.89
N GLY A 90 -5.54 17.89 -3.32
CA GLY A 90 -4.43 17.61 -2.40
C GLY A 90 -3.85 18.89 -1.81
N GLY A 91 -3.51 18.84 -0.52
CA GLY A 91 -2.84 19.92 0.20
C GLY A 91 -1.81 19.38 1.19
N LEU A 92 -1.11 20.30 1.84
CA LEU A 92 -0.24 20.03 2.98
C LEU A 92 -0.64 20.96 4.12
N SER A 93 -0.70 20.44 5.33
CA SER A 93 -0.88 21.24 6.54
C SER A 93 0.38 22.09 6.80
N ALA A 94 0.29 23.05 7.73
CA ALA A 94 1.44 23.84 8.16
C ALA A 94 2.59 22.98 8.72
N ASP A 95 2.25 21.81 9.29
CA ASP A 95 3.20 20.84 9.85
C ASP A 95 3.68 19.81 8.81
N GLY A 96 3.28 19.97 7.54
CA GLY A 96 3.67 19.07 6.44
C GLY A 96 2.88 17.77 6.36
N VAL A 97 1.75 17.68 7.08
CA VAL A 97 0.84 16.51 7.00
C VAL A 97 0.07 16.57 5.70
N GLN A 98 -0.09 15.43 5.02
CA GLN A 98 -0.89 15.36 3.81
C GLN A 98 -2.36 15.65 4.11
N GLN A 99 -2.99 16.48 3.28
CA GLN A 99 -4.39 16.85 3.41
C GLN A 99 -5.17 16.56 2.13
N VAL A 100 -6.43 16.20 2.29
CA VAL A 100 -7.45 16.23 1.24
C VAL A 100 -8.43 17.37 1.56
N ILE A 101 -8.54 18.32 0.66
CA ILE A 101 -9.45 19.46 0.76
C ILE A 101 -10.70 19.12 -0.06
N ILE A 102 -11.86 19.29 0.56
CA ILE A 102 -13.17 18.98 -0.03
C ILE A 102 -13.93 20.28 -0.30
N GLY A 103 -14.35 20.47 -1.55
CA GLY A 103 -15.15 21.61 -1.98
C GLY A 103 -16.36 21.19 -2.81
N PRO A 104 -17.57 21.70 -2.53
CA PRO A 104 -17.95 22.49 -1.36
C PRO A 104 -17.91 21.66 -0.06
N PRO A 105 -17.72 22.30 1.11
CA PRO A 105 -17.78 21.61 2.40
C PRO A 105 -19.14 20.93 2.59
N GLN A 106 -19.11 19.64 2.92
CA GLN A 106 -20.33 18.83 3.06
C GLN A 106 -20.11 17.62 3.97
N PRO A 107 -21.19 17.02 4.52
CA PRO A 107 -21.07 15.81 5.32
C PRO A 107 -20.56 14.65 4.47
N ILE A 108 -19.62 13.89 5.02
CA ILE A 108 -19.15 12.63 4.45
C ILE A 108 -19.92 11.53 5.15
N THR A 109 -20.62 10.69 4.42
CA THR A 109 -21.47 9.61 4.96
C THR A 109 -20.66 8.33 5.21
N GLY A 110 -19.57 8.15 4.46
CA GLY A 110 -18.66 7.03 4.65
C GLY A 110 -17.36 7.20 3.87
N VAL A 111 -16.37 6.39 4.19
CA VAL A 111 -15.07 6.37 3.52
C VAL A 111 -14.69 4.93 3.21
N SER A 112 -14.21 4.70 2.00
CA SER A 112 -13.61 3.41 1.61
C SER A 112 -12.23 3.68 1.04
N CYS A 113 -11.20 3.00 1.55
CA CYS A 113 -9.85 3.11 1.05
C CYS A 113 -9.36 1.75 0.55
N TYR A 114 -8.55 1.76 -0.51
CA TYR A 114 -7.97 0.57 -1.12
C TYR A 114 -6.45 0.65 -1.08
N GLY A 115 -5.81 -0.31 -0.43
CA GLY A 115 -4.36 -0.32 -0.37
C GLY A 115 -3.80 -1.65 0.10
N THR A 116 -3.31 -2.45 -0.85
CA THR A 116 -2.26 -3.43 -0.56
C THR A 116 -0.93 -2.76 -0.87
N CYS A 117 -0.07 -2.65 0.13
CA CYS A 117 1.21 -1.99 -0.01
C CYS A 117 2.34 -2.88 0.48
N VAL A 118 3.54 -2.55 0.05
CA VAL A 118 4.78 -3.14 0.54
C VAL A 118 5.16 -2.39 1.80
N GLY A 119 5.40 -3.12 2.90
CA GLY A 119 5.81 -2.51 4.17
C GLY A 119 7.05 -1.62 4.03
N THR A 120 7.25 -0.73 4.99
CA THR A 120 8.43 0.15 5.04
C THR A 120 9.72 -0.67 4.90
N TYR A 121 10.63 -0.22 4.03
CA TYR A 121 11.87 -0.94 3.67
C TYR A 121 11.70 -2.27 2.93
N GLY A 122 10.48 -2.68 2.60
CA GLY A 122 10.24 -3.79 1.68
C GLY A 122 10.61 -3.43 0.24
N LYS A 123 10.65 -4.44 -0.64
CA LYS A 123 11.00 -4.25 -2.05
C LYS A 123 9.77 -3.76 -2.82
N CYS A 124 9.85 -2.62 -3.50
CA CYS A 124 8.78 -2.15 -4.39
C CYS A 124 8.97 -2.61 -5.85
N TYR A 125 10.15 -3.16 -6.17
CA TYR A 125 10.44 -3.85 -7.43
C TYR A 125 11.02 -5.23 -7.15
N ASP A 126 10.68 -6.21 -7.98
CA ASP A 126 11.26 -7.54 -7.92
C ASP A 126 12.65 -7.60 -8.58
N SER A 127 13.25 -8.80 -8.58
CA SER A 127 14.56 -9.07 -9.20
C SER A 127 14.60 -8.82 -10.72
N ASN A 128 13.44 -8.83 -11.38
CA ASN A 128 13.27 -8.58 -12.82
C ASN A 128 12.95 -7.11 -13.12
N ASN A 129 13.01 -6.24 -12.12
CA ASN A 129 12.65 -4.83 -12.22
C ASN A 129 11.17 -4.61 -12.59
N GLN A 130 10.29 -5.54 -12.20
CA GLN A 130 8.84 -5.40 -12.30
C GLN A 130 8.29 -4.74 -11.03
N PHE A 131 7.42 -3.74 -11.21
CA PHE A 131 6.77 -3.07 -10.09
C PHE A 131 5.84 -4.05 -9.38
N ILE A 132 6.10 -4.30 -8.09
CA ILE A 132 5.28 -5.22 -7.31
C ILE A 132 4.19 -4.47 -6.55
N GLY A 133 4.46 -3.29 -6.00
CA GLY A 133 3.38 -2.53 -5.36
C GLY A 133 3.80 -1.21 -4.75
N PRO A 134 2.82 -0.37 -4.40
CA PRO A 134 3.09 0.90 -3.72
C PRO A 134 3.63 0.64 -2.31
N CYS A 135 4.37 1.60 -1.78
CA CYS A 135 4.95 1.53 -0.43
C CYS A 135 3.95 2.02 0.62
N CYS A 136 3.83 1.30 1.75
CA CYS A 136 3.00 1.73 2.87
C CYS A 136 3.61 2.98 3.49
N ASN A 137 2.80 4.04 3.65
CA ASN A 137 3.24 5.32 4.23
C ASN A 137 4.59 5.81 3.65
N GLY A 138 4.77 5.68 2.34
CA GLY A 138 6.06 5.99 1.72
C GLY A 138 6.08 6.02 0.20
N TYR A 139 7.28 6.22 -0.32
CA TYR A 139 7.57 6.18 -1.75
C TYR A 139 8.61 5.10 -2.06
N CYS A 140 8.59 4.64 -3.31
CA CYS A 140 9.58 3.70 -3.81
C CYS A 140 10.85 4.45 -4.24
N ALA A 141 11.97 4.21 -3.55
CA ALA A 141 13.27 4.77 -3.89
C ALA A 141 14.21 3.65 -4.38
N ALA A 142 14.61 3.73 -5.66
CA ALA A 142 15.27 2.64 -6.37
C ALA A 142 14.41 1.36 -6.36
N THR A 143 14.71 0.40 -5.49
CA THR A 143 13.96 -0.86 -5.36
C THR A 143 13.34 -1.07 -3.99
N LEU A 144 13.48 -0.10 -3.06
CA LEU A 144 13.03 -0.23 -1.68
C LEU A 144 12.07 0.89 -1.26
N CYS A 145 11.13 0.53 -0.40
CA CYS A 145 10.21 1.47 0.20
C CYS A 145 10.89 2.36 1.25
N ARG A 146 10.62 3.67 1.17
CA ARG A 146 11.10 4.69 2.12
C ARG A 146 9.91 5.46 2.69
N PRO A 147 9.92 5.80 3.98
CA PRO A 147 8.83 6.57 4.58
C PRO A 147 8.81 8.00 4.01
N TRP A 148 7.63 8.63 4.01
CA TRP A 148 7.48 10.04 3.63
C TRP A 148 8.20 10.97 4.60
N ILE A 149 8.05 10.68 5.90
CA ILE A 149 8.69 11.41 6.98
C ILE A 149 9.89 10.58 7.46
N ASN A 150 11.09 11.15 7.42
CA ASN A 150 12.26 10.48 7.93
C ASN A 150 12.20 10.46 9.48
N PRO A 151 12.13 9.30 10.14
CA PRO A 151 12.07 9.22 11.61
C PRO A 151 13.35 9.68 12.31
N SER A 152 14.39 10.09 11.56
CA SER A 152 15.66 10.59 12.10
C SER A 152 15.89 12.10 11.86
N ALA A 153 14.86 12.83 11.42
CA ALA A 153 14.88 14.29 11.29
C ALA A 153 14.50 14.99 12.60
#